data_AF-A0A9D5RD90-F1
#
_entry.id   AF-A0A9D5RD90-F1
#
_cell.length_a   1.000
_cell.length_b   1.000
_cell.length_c   1.000
_cell.angle_alpha   90.00
_cell.angle_beta   90.00
_cell.angle_gamma   90.00
#
_symmetry.space_group_name_H-M   'P 1'
#
loop_
_entity.id
_entity.type
_entity.pdbx_description
1 polymer ?
#
loop_
_entity_poly.entity_id
_entity_poly.type
_entity_poly.pdbx_seq_one_letter_code
_entity_poly.pdbx_strand_id
1 'polypeptide(L)' 'MQRIDGITITYSPTGESGNIFWIIHALLHEYRQRGVSLEEFKPVFDRITACHSYEDALNVIREYADLIEEE' A
#
# COMPACT_ATOMS: atom_id res chain seq x y z
N MET A 1 3.26 -12.93 -0.19
CA MET A 1 3.91 -11.98 0.74
C MET A 1 3.13 -11.95 2.04
N GLN A 2 3.80 -11.91 3.19
CA GLN A 2 3.15 -11.74 4.51
C GLN A 2 3.18 -10.25 4.90
N ARG A 3 2.25 -9.83 5.77
CA ARG A 3 2.29 -8.51 6.40
C ARG A 3 3.57 -8.40 7.23
N ILE A 4 4.23 -7.25 7.16
CA ILE A 4 5.32 -6.90 8.07
C ILE A 4 4.80 -5.88 9.08
N ASP A 5 4.97 -6.18 10.37
CA ASP A 5 4.52 -5.29 11.44
C ASP A 5 5.30 -3.97 11.45
N GLY A 6 4.61 -2.90 11.87
CA GLY A 6 5.20 -1.57 11.99
C GLY A 6 5.38 -0.82 10.66
N ILE A 7 4.64 -1.20 9.61
CA ILE A 7 4.51 -0.39 8.40
C ILE A 7 3.26 0.48 8.53
N THR A 8 3.47 1.79 8.52
CA THR A 8 2.39 2.78 8.59
C THR A 8 2.54 3.74 7.42
N ILE A 9 1.46 3.94 6.68
CA ILE A 9 1.39 4.89 5.57
C ILE A 9 0.33 5.92 5.90
N THR A 10 0.78 7.16 5.97
CA THR A 10 -0.08 8.32 6.18
C THR A 10 -0.44 8.93 4.84
N TYR A 11 -1.72 9.23 4.60
CA TYR A 11 -2.20 9.75 3.33
C TYR A 11 -3.36 10.74 3.49
N SER A 12 -3.48 11.69 2.56
CA SER A 12 -4.60 12.66 2.51
C SER A 12 -5.53 12.28 1.36
N PRO A 13 -6.81 11.90 1.61
CA PRO A 13 -7.74 11.46 0.56
C PRO A 13 -7.96 12.49 -0.55
N THR A 14 -7.84 13.78 -0.23
CA THR A 14 -8.01 14.90 -1.18
C THR A 14 -6.69 15.42 -1.75
N GLY A 15 -5.55 14.95 -1.23
CA GLY A 15 -4.21 15.36 -1.63
C GLY A 15 -3.56 14.42 -2.64
N GLU A 16 -2.30 14.69 -2.99
CA GLU A 16 -1.51 13.84 -3.90
C GLU A 16 -1.28 12.43 -3.32
N SER A 17 -1.11 12.33 -2.01
CA SER A 17 -0.98 11.06 -1.29
C SER A 17 -2.26 10.22 -1.30
N GLY A 18 -3.41 10.80 -1.64
CA GLY A 18 -4.67 10.11 -1.86
C GLY A 18 -4.69 9.25 -3.13
N ASN A 19 -3.75 9.44 -4.05
CA ASN A 19 -3.67 8.59 -5.23
C ASN A 19 -3.25 7.16 -4.85
N ILE A 20 -3.99 6.14 -5.30
CA ILE A 20 -3.69 4.75 -4.97
C ILE A 20 -2.28 4.33 -5.39
N PHE A 21 -1.78 4.83 -6.52
CA PHE A 21 -0.42 4.54 -6.97
C PHE A 21 0.62 5.17 -6.06
N TRP A 22 0.35 6.34 -5.49
CA TRP A 22 1.22 6.94 -4.48
C TRP A 22 1.33 6.04 -3.25
N ILE A 23 0.20 5.56 -2.75
CA ILE A 23 0.14 4.67 -1.57
C ILE A 23 0.85 3.34 -1.87
N ILE A 24 0.67 2.75 -3.05
CA ILE A 24 1.38 1.55 -3.50
C ILE A 24 2.90 1.78 -3.54
N HIS A 25 3.33 2.94 -4.06
CA HIS A 25 4.76 3.28 -4.11
C HIS A 25 5.36 3.46 -2.71
N ALA A 26 4.64 4.11 -1.79
CA ALA A 26 5.03 4.22 -0.39
C ALA A 26 5.14 2.84 0.28
N LEU A 27 4.15 1.98 0.06
CA LEU A 27 4.16 0.59 0.55
C LEU A 27 5.37 -0.19 0.02
N LEU A 28 5.60 -0.16 -1.29
CA LEU A 28 6.75 -0.84 -1.90
C LEU A 28 8.07 -0.29 -1.34
N HIS A 29 8.19 1.01 -1.15
CA HIS A 29 9.38 1.62 -0.54
C HIS A 29 9.67 1.03 0.84
N GLU A 30 8.66 0.99 1.72
CA GLU A 30 8.77 0.44 3.07
C GLU A 30 9.13 -1.05 3.08
N TYR A 31 8.54 -1.84 2.18
CA TYR A 31 8.85 -3.25 2.03
C TYR A 31 10.28 -3.47 1.52
N ARG A 32 10.76 -2.65 0.57
CA ARG A 32 12.14 -2.71 0.08
C ARG A 32 13.16 -2.38 1.15
N GLN A 33 12.90 -1.41 2.03
CA GLN A 33 13.78 -1.11 3.17
C GLN A 33 13.93 -2.30 4.13
N ARG A 34 12.94 -3.20 4.15
CA ARG A 34 12.92 -4.41 4.97
C ARG A 34 13.41 -5.65 4.21
N GLY A 35 14.01 -5.47 3.02
CA GLY A 35 14.63 -6.53 2.24
C GLY A 35 13.69 -7.30 1.31
N VAL A 36 12.42 -6.89 1.19
CA VAL A 36 11.48 -7.54 0.26
C VAL A 36 11.76 -7.09 -1.17
N SER A 37 11.91 -8.06 -2.06
CA SER A 37 12.17 -7.83 -3.46
C SER A 37 10.92 -7.35 -4.22
N LEU A 38 11.13 -6.75 -5.40
CA LEU A 38 10.02 -6.37 -6.28
C LEU A 38 9.20 -7.61 -6.72
N GLU A 39 9.86 -8.75 -6.93
CA GLU A 39 9.21 -10.00 -7.33
C GLU A 39 8.28 -10.54 -6.24
N GLU A 40 8.69 -10.43 -4.97
CA GLU A 40 7.86 -10.81 -3.84
C GLU A 40 6.69 -9.85 -3.59
N PHE A 41 6.87 -8.58 -3.93
CA PHE A 41 5.81 -7.55 -3.84
C PHE A 41 4.80 -7.64 -4.99
N LYS A 42 5.21 -8.16 -6.15
CA LYS A 42 4.39 -8.22 -7.37
C LYS A 42 2.99 -8.81 -7.16
N PRO A 43 2.78 -9.93 -6.43
CA PRO A 43 1.45 -10.45 -6.17
C PRO A 43 0.54 -9.47 -5.41
N VAL A 44 1.10 -8.64 -4.53
CA VAL A 44 0.34 -7.63 -3.80
C VAL A 44 -0.03 -6.47 -4.71
N PHE A 45 0.92 -6.01 -5.53
CA PHE A 45 0.64 -5.03 -6.58
C PHE A 45 -0.47 -5.50 -7.53
N ASP A 46 -0.39 -6.74 -8.00
CA ASP A 46 -1.38 -7.32 -8.91
C ASP A 46 -2.76 -7.43 -8.22
N ARG A 47 -2.83 -7.78 -6.93
CA ARG A 47 -4.08 -7.78 -6.15
C ARG A 47 -4.70 -6.39 -6.03
N ILE A 48 -3.88 -5.37 -5.70
CA ILE A 48 -4.37 -4.00 -5.53
C ILE A 48 -4.88 -3.43 -6.86
N THR A 49 -4.13 -3.64 -7.94
CA THR A 49 -4.50 -3.12 -9.28
C THR A 49 -5.66 -3.87 -9.94
N ALA A 50 -5.97 -5.09 -9.50
CA ALA A 50 -7.16 -5.82 -9.93
C ALA A 50 -8.46 -5.33 -9.26
N CYS A 51 -8.38 -4.46 -8.25
CA CYS A 51 -9.56 -3.91 -7.58
C CYS A 51 -10.32 -2.93 -8.48
N HIS A 52 -11.65 -2.94 -8.38
CA HIS A 52 -12.53 -2.09 -9.21
C HIS A 52 -12.95 -0.79 -8.51
N SER A 53 -12.62 -0.63 -7.22
CA SER A 53 -12.87 0.58 -6.46
C SER A 53 -11.64 0.99 -5.67
N TYR A 54 -11.56 2.29 -5.36
CA TYR A 54 -10.50 2.84 -4.52
C TYR A 54 -10.54 2.25 -3.11
N GLU A 55 -11.74 2.09 -2.54
CA GLU A 55 -11.92 1.53 -1.20
C GLU A 55 -11.47 0.06 -1.11
N ASP A 56 -11.80 -0.76 -2.12
CA ASP A 56 -11.32 -2.15 -2.19
C ASP A 56 -9.80 -2.22 -2.23
N ALA A 57 -9.17 -1.34 -3.02
CA ALA A 57 -7.72 -1.25 -3.12
C ALA A 57 -7.09 -0.86 -1.77
N LEU A 58 -7.68 0.10 -1.05
CA LEU A 58 -7.25 0.46 0.31
C LEU A 58 -7.42 -0.71 1.29
N ASN A 59 -8.51 -1.47 1.20
CA ASN A 59 -8.73 -2.63 2.05
C ASN A 59 -7.68 -3.71 1.84
N VAL A 60 -7.28 -3.98 0.60
CA VAL A 60 -6.15 -4.89 0.33
C VAL A 60 -4.85 -4.34 0.93
N ILE A 61 -4.57 -3.04 0.78
CA ILE A 61 -3.36 -2.43 1.35
C ILE A 61 -3.36 -2.53 2.89
N ARG A 62 -4.52 -2.37 3.53
CA ARG A 62 -4.69 -2.52 4.99
C ARG A 62 -4.35 -3.92 5.50
N GLU A 63 -4.35 -4.95 4.65
CA GLU A 63 -3.81 -6.27 5.02
C GLU A 63 -2.30 -6.22 5.24
N TYR A 64 -1.58 -5.33 4.57
CA TYR A 64 -0.11 -5.29 4.50
C TYR A 64 0.54 -4.10 5.23
N ALA A 65 -0.23 -3.08 5.58
CA ALA A 65 0.23 -1.90 6.32
C ALA A 65 -0.94 -1.28 7.10
N ASP A 66 -0.61 -0.42 8.06
CA ASP A 66 -1.58 0.48 8.69
C ASP A 66 -1.73 1.73 7.82
N LEU A 67 -2.96 2.09 7.48
CA LEU A 67 -3.27 3.32 6.74
C LEU A 67 -3.87 4.36 7.68
N ILE A 68 -3.24 5.53 7.74
CA ILE A 68 -3.71 6.65 8.55
C ILE A 68 -4.11 7.79 7.61
N GLU A 69 -5.35 8.24 7.73
CA GLU A 69 -5.86 9.39 6.99
C GLU A 69 -5.44 10.69 7.70
N GLU A 70 -4.83 11.61 6.96
CA GLU A 70 -4.60 12.99 7.41
C GLU A 70 -5.89 13.80 7.26
N GLU A 71 -6.26 14.50 8.34
CA GLU A 71 -7.37 15.47 8.36
C GLU A 71 -7.10 16.70 7.47
#